data_AF-A0A963GQV3-F1
#
_entry.id   AF-A0A963GQV3-F1
#
_cell.length_a   1.000
_cell.length_b   1.000
_cell.length_c   1.000
_cell.angle_alpha   90.00
_cell.angle_beta   90.00
_cell.angle_gamma   90.00
#
_symmetry.space_group_name_H-M   'P 1'
#
loop_
_entity.id
_entity.type
_entity.pdbx_description
1 polymer ?
#
loop_
_entity_poly.entity_id
_entity_poly.type
_entity_poly.pdbx_seq_one_letter_code
_entity_poly.pdbx_strand_id
1 'polypeptide(L)'
;MSCNFLATALTALVGAAGGQSVADPAGGILGPASNGGVAMLSTIAGNTHLSITAMLLPTNDGFVALDGWEIPTQAGTYTLTLNAYDAGTEANTELMNPGAGVAPGVAGIPDDPSGRAGIGGSGVAASAPNDAEPNVVHVHRGQLGDTDAGSGFSDLDSRSHRWLNPVARVTVVVK
;
A
#
# COMPACT_ATOMS: atom_id res chain seq x y z
N MET A 1 -14.66 1.88 3.17
CA MET A 1 -15.13 2.73 2.04
C MET A 1 -14.28 4.00 1.91
N SER A 2 -12.95 3.91 2.07
CA SER A 2 -12.04 5.08 2.21
C SER A 2 -10.94 5.17 1.14
N CYS A 3 -10.75 4.19 0.26
CA CYS A 3 -9.67 4.20 -0.75
C CYS A 3 -10.07 4.80 -2.13
N ASN A 4 -11.28 5.36 -2.29
CA ASN A 4 -11.80 5.73 -3.62
C ASN A 4 -11.50 7.19 -4.04
N PHE A 5 -11.26 8.08 -3.09
CA PHE A 5 -11.08 9.51 -3.38
C PHE A 5 -9.70 9.82 -3.98
N LEU A 6 -8.64 9.14 -3.51
CA LEU A 6 -7.28 9.30 -4.03
C LEU A 6 -7.10 8.66 -5.41
N ALA A 7 -7.73 7.51 -5.66
CA ALA A 7 -7.69 6.84 -6.96
C ALA A 7 -8.30 7.70 -8.09
N THR A 8 -9.33 8.50 -7.77
CA THR A 8 -10.04 9.33 -8.75
C THR A 8 -9.18 10.50 -9.25
N ALA A 9 -8.48 11.21 -8.34
CA ALA A 9 -7.63 12.33 -8.72
C ALA A 9 -6.40 11.90 -9.52
N LEU A 10 -5.76 10.78 -9.13
CA LEU A 10 -4.63 10.22 -9.86
C LEU A 10 -5.04 9.77 -11.27
N THR A 11 -6.17 9.08 -11.39
CA THR A 11 -6.72 8.65 -12.68
C THR A 11 -6.97 9.83 -13.62
N ALA A 12 -7.49 10.94 -13.10
CA ALA A 12 -7.69 12.16 -13.87
C ALA A 12 -6.36 12.78 -14.35
N LEU A 13 -5.32 12.82 -13.50
CA LEU A 13 -4.00 13.33 -13.89
C LEU A 13 -3.34 12.45 -14.97
N VAL A 14 -3.43 11.13 -14.84
CA VAL A 14 -2.94 10.18 -15.84
C VAL A 14 -3.66 10.40 -17.18
N GLY A 15 -4.99 10.54 -17.15
CA GLY A 15 -5.78 10.83 -18.35
C GLY A 15 -5.42 12.17 -19.00
N ALA A 16 -5.19 13.22 -18.20
CA ALA A 16 -4.76 14.53 -18.69
C ALA A 16 -3.37 14.50 -19.34
N ALA A 17 -2.49 13.60 -18.89
CA ALA A 17 -1.18 13.35 -19.51
C ALA A 17 -1.24 12.43 -20.75
N GLY A 18 -2.43 11.97 -21.15
CA GLY A 18 -2.61 11.02 -22.27
C GLY A 18 -2.29 9.56 -21.92
N GLY A 19 -2.09 9.26 -20.64
CA GLY A 19 -1.80 7.91 -20.14
C GLY A 19 -3.06 7.06 -19.99
N GLN A 20 -2.84 5.77 -19.73
CA GLN A 20 -3.90 4.81 -19.40
C GLN A 20 -3.82 4.42 -17.93
N SER A 21 -4.99 4.25 -17.31
CA SER A 21 -5.10 3.77 -15.93
C SER A 21 -6.21 2.74 -15.82
N VAL A 22 -6.04 1.81 -14.89
CA VAL A 22 -7.06 0.85 -14.48
C VAL A 22 -7.15 0.93 -12.97
N ALA A 23 -8.27 1.44 -12.47
CA ALA A 23 -8.53 1.52 -11.04
C ALA A 23 -9.11 0.19 -10.54
N ASP A 24 -8.66 -0.24 -9.36
CA ASP A 24 -9.13 -1.43 -8.65
C ASP A 24 -9.32 -2.68 -9.55
N PRO A 25 -8.27 -3.14 -10.25
CA PRO A 25 -8.38 -4.34 -11.10
C PRO A 25 -8.69 -5.60 -10.28
N ALA A 26 -8.51 -5.58 -8.96
CA ALA A 26 -8.83 -6.66 -8.05
C ALA A 26 -10.32 -6.70 -7.66
N GLY A 27 -11.05 -5.59 -7.81
CA GLY A 27 -12.43 -5.45 -7.35
C GLY A 27 -12.55 -5.46 -5.83
N GLY A 28 -11.51 -5.03 -5.11
CA GLY A 28 -11.45 -5.01 -3.66
C GLY A 28 -10.13 -5.54 -3.09
N ILE A 29 -10.22 -6.07 -1.87
CA ILE A 29 -9.05 -6.48 -1.07
C ILE A 29 -8.48 -7.79 -1.63
N LEU A 30 -7.17 -7.80 -1.87
CA LEU A 30 -6.41 -9.02 -2.14
C LEU A 30 -5.80 -9.54 -0.84
N GLY A 31 -6.22 -10.73 -0.43
CA GLY A 31 -5.66 -11.39 0.75
C GLY A 31 -4.21 -11.83 0.55
N PRO A 32 -3.45 -12.09 1.64
CA PRO A 32 -2.09 -12.58 1.56
C PRO A 32 -1.96 -13.83 0.67
N ALA A 33 -0.90 -13.89 -0.15
CA ALA A 33 -0.63 -14.97 -1.09
C ALA A 33 -1.74 -15.26 -2.14
N SER A 34 -2.78 -14.44 -2.20
CA SER A 34 -3.83 -14.55 -3.23
C SER A 34 -3.35 -13.95 -4.54
N ASN A 35 -3.84 -14.50 -5.65
CA ASN A 35 -3.63 -13.93 -6.98
C ASN A 35 -4.93 -13.26 -7.42
N GLY A 36 -4.83 -12.10 -8.05
CA GLY A 36 -5.96 -11.33 -8.55
C GLY A 36 -5.46 -10.01 -9.12
N GLY A 37 -6.36 -9.16 -9.61
CA GLY A 37 -5.96 -7.91 -10.23
C GLY A 37 -5.39 -8.12 -11.63
N VAL A 38 -6.25 -8.31 -12.63
CA VAL A 38 -5.81 -8.36 -14.04
C VAL A 38 -6.21 -7.06 -14.72
N ALA A 39 -5.20 -6.32 -15.19
CA ALA A 39 -5.38 -5.12 -15.99
C ALA A 39 -4.82 -5.35 -17.40
N MET A 40 -5.55 -4.87 -18.40
CA MET A 40 -5.06 -4.82 -19.78
C MET A 40 -4.76 -3.36 -20.11
N LEU A 41 -3.50 -3.07 -20.41
CA LEU A 41 -2.99 -1.75 -20.79
C LEU A 41 -2.37 -1.84 -22.19
N SER A 42 -2.28 -0.70 -22.87
CA SER A 42 -1.74 -0.56 -24.22
C SER A 42 -0.58 0.42 -24.26
N THR A 43 0.46 0.06 -25.01
CA THR A 43 1.65 0.88 -25.24
C THR A 43 1.52 1.80 -26.47
N ILE A 44 0.42 1.70 -27.22
CA ILE A 44 0.23 2.35 -28.54
C ILE A 44 0.29 3.89 -28.48
N ALA A 45 -0.10 4.50 -27.36
CA ALA A 45 -0.08 5.95 -27.18
C ALA A 45 1.28 6.52 -26.74
N GLY A 46 2.38 5.78 -26.94
CA GLY A 46 3.69 6.14 -26.39
C GLY A 46 3.83 5.84 -24.90
N ASN A 47 2.89 5.08 -24.33
CA ASN A 47 2.96 4.61 -22.95
C ASN A 47 4.02 3.52 -22.84
N THR A 48 5.23 3.91 -22.46
CA THR A 48 6.39 3.00 -22.36
C THR A 48 6.72 2.60 -20.93
N HIS A 49 6.01 3.14 -19.95
CA HIS A 49 6.28 2.92 -18.53
C HIS A 49 5.03 2.40 -17.80
N LEU A 50 5.24 1.53 -16.83
CA LEU A 50 4.21 0.99 -15.94
C LEU A 50 4.47 1.45 -14.52
N SER A 51 3.46 2.07 -13.92
CA SER A 51 3.40 2.31 -12.48
C SER A 51 2.23 1.54 -11.87
N ILE A 52 2.42 1.02 -10.66
CA ILE A 52 1.42 0.30 -9.87
C ILE A 52 1.47 0.89 -8.46
N THR A 53 0.32 1.09 -7.83
CA THR A 53 0.25 1.43 -6.41
C THR A 53 -0.97 0.78 -5.78
N ALA A 54 -0.84 0.30 -4.54
CA ALA A 54 -1.94 -0.23 -3.75
C ALA A 54 -1.65 -0.07 -2.26
N MET A 55 -2.67 0.28 -1.47
CA MET A 55 -2.55 0.32 0.00
C MET A 55 -2.25 -1.08 0.54
N LEU A 56 -1.34 -1.17 1.51
CA LEU A 56 -1.08 -2.39 2.26
C LEU A 56 -1.92 -2.37 3.54
N LEU A 57 -2.64 -3.44 3.84
CA LEU A 57 -3.54 -3.50 5.00
C LEU A 57 -3.16 -4.65 5.94
N PRO A 58 -3.28 -4.48 7.27
CA PRO A 58 -3.51 -3.21 7.97
C PRO A 58 -2.22 -2.36 8.07
N THR A 59 -2.27 -1.14 7.54
CA THR A 59 -1.28 -0.08 7.78
C THR A 59 -2.00 1.27 7.81
N ASN A 60 -1.33 2.30 8.31
CA ASN A 60 -1.84 3.65 8.40
C ASN A 60 -1.61 4.42 7.07
N ASP A 61 -0.38 4.43 6.57
CA ASP A 61 0.03 5.02 5.28
C ASP A 61 1.06 4.18 4.51
N GLY A 62 1.07 2.87 4.79
CA GLY A 62 1.88 1.89 4.07
C GLY A 62 1.23 1.44 2.75
N PHE A 63 2.05 1.33 1.71
CA PHE A 63 1.60 0.94 0.37
C PHE A 63 2.66 0.13 -0.37
N VAL A 64 2.27 -0.62 -1.38
CA VAL A 64 3.18 -1.25 -2.33
C VAL A 64 3.18 -0.44 -3.62
N ALA A 65 4.36 -0.27 -4.24
CA ALA A 65 4.47 0.46 -5.49
C ALA A 65 5.50 -0.10 -6.48
N LEU A 66 5.22 0.12 -7.75
CA LEU A 66 6.14 0.12 -8.88
C LEU A 66 6.06 1.52 -9.49
N ASP A 67 7.17 2.22 -9.63
CA ASP A 67 7.19 3.57 -10.18
C ASP A 67 8.03 3.60 -11.46
N GLY A 68 7.39 3.96 -12.58
CA GLY A 68 8.07 4.23 -13.84
C GLY A 68 8.89 3.04 -14.36
N TRP A 69 8.39 1.82 -14.26
CA TRP A 69 9.11 0.68 -14.81
C TRP A 69 9.00 0.67 -16.34
N GLU A 70 10.14 0.78 -17.02
CA GLU A 70 10.18 0.71 -18.48
C GLU A 70 9.72 -0.66 -18.97
N ILE A 71 8.68 -0.66 -19.81
CA ILE A 71 8.06 -1.86 -20.35
C ILE A 71 8.98 -2.42 -21.44
N PRO A 72 9.43 -3.68 -21.32
CA PRO A 72 10.25 -4.33 -22.34
C PRO A 72 9.52 -4.38 -23.69
N THR A 73 10.26 -4.15 -24.78
CA THR A 73 9.74 -4.28 -26.16
C THR A 73 9.70 -5.73 -26.65
N GLN A 74 10.46 -6.62 -26.00
CA GLN A 74 10.47 -8.04 -26.32
C GLN A 74 9.20 -8.71 -25.74
N ALA A 75 8.48 -9.44 -26.59
CA ALA A 75 7.36 -10.26 -26.14
C ALA A 75 7.83 -11.33 -25.15
N GLY A 76 7.10 -11.50 -24.05
CA GLY A 76 7.48 -12.40 -22.97
C GLY A 76 6.77 -12.14 -21.66
N THR A 77 7.12 -12.95 -20.66
CA THR A 77 6.59 -12.84 -19.29
C THR A 77 7.70 -12.35 -18.36
N TYR A 78 7.44 -11.25 -17.66
CA TYR A 78 8.35 -10.61 -16.72
C TYR A 78 7.76 -10.69 -15.32
N THR A 79 8.58 -11.13 -14.36
CA THR A 79 8.16 -11.21 -12.95
C THR A 79 8.91 -10.17 -12.15
N LEU A 80 8.18 -9.33 -11.42
CA LEU A 80 8.70 -8.30 -10.53
C LEU A 80 8.30 -8.62 -9.09
N THR A 81 9.19 -8.36 -8.14
CA THR A 81 8.88 -8.39 -6.71
C THR A 81 8.93 -6.96 -6.18
N LEU A 82 7.86 -6.54 -5.50
CA LEU A 82 7.72 -5.17 -5.01
C LEU A 82 7.85 -5.11 -3.49
N ASN A 83 8.52 -4.07 -3.02
CA ASN A 83 8.62 -3.74 -1.61
C ASN A 83 7.46 -2.84 -1.18
N ALA A 84 7.17 -2.85 0.11
CA ALA A 84 6.33 -1.88 0.76
C ALA A 84 7.11 -0.58 1.00
N TYR A 85 6.38 0.52 0.87
CA TYR A 85 6.79 1.89 1.14
C TYR A 85 5.85 2.49 2.18
N ASP A 86 6.38 3.48 2.86
CA ASP A 86 5.72 4.31 3.86
C ASP A 86 5.66 5.72 3.27
N ALA A 87 4.49 6.36 3.30
CA ALA A 87 4.31 7.69 2.73
C ALA A 87 4.98 8.79 3.55
N GLY A 88 5.33 8.51 4.81
CA GLY A 88 5.95 9.46 5.74
C GLY A 88 5.01 10.61 6.10
N THR A 89 3.70 10.40 6.02
CA THR A 89 2.70 11.46 6.32
C THR A 89 2.35 11.51 7.80
N GLU A 90 2.57 10.41 8.52
CA GLU A 90 2.35 10.29 9.95
C GLU A 90 3.23 9.20 10.58
N ALA A 91 3.17 9.04 11.89
CA ALA A 91 3.92 8.01 12.59
C ALA A 91 3.20 6.65 12.51
N ASN A 92 3.94 5.59 12.18
CA ASN A 92 3.43 4.22 12.29
C ASN A 92 3.37 3.79 13.77
N THR A 93 2.29 4.17 14.45
CA THR A 93 2.04 3.85 15.86
C THR A 93 1.50 2.42 16.06
N GLU A 94 1.13 1.73 14.98
CA GLU A 94 0.45 0.42 14.99
C GLU A 94 -0.85 0.40 15.81
N LEU A 95 -1.53 1.55 15.90
CA LEU A 95 -2.81 1.70 16.59
C LEU A 95 -3.97 1.77 15.61
N MET A 96 -5.05 1.07 15.96
CA MET A 96 -6.31 1.13 15.23
C MET A 96 -7.03 2.44 15.51
N ASN A 97 -7.43 3.12 14.45
CA ASN A 97 -8.28 4.30 14.52
C ASN A 97 -9.29 4.28 13.37
N PRO A 98 -10.53 3.79 13.59
CA PRO A 98 -11.56 3.75 12.56
C PRO A 98 -11.94 5.12 11.95
N GLY A 99 -11.55 6.22 12.61
CA GLY A 99 -11.71 7.58 12.07
C GLY A 99 -10.60 8.00 11.10
N ALA A 100 -9.47 7.28 11.08
CA ALA A 100 -8.38 7.49 10.14
C ALA A 100 -8.80 7.15 8.71
N GLY A 101 -8.11 7.72 7.71
CA GLY A 101 -8.37 7.46 6.28
C GLY A 101 -9.70 8.03 5.72
N VAL A 102 -10.58 8.59 6.54
CA VAL A 102 -11.81 9.28 6.08
C VAL A 102 -11.53 10.73 5.72
N ALA A 103 -10.64 11.39 6.45
CA ALA A 103 -10.20 12.76 6.21
C ALA A 103 -8.66 12.84 6.29
N PRO A 104 -8.01 13.69 5.48
CA PRO A 104 -6.57 13.92 5.59
C PRO A 104 -6.18 14.37 7.01
N GLY A 105 -5.07 13.85 7.52
CA GLY A 105 -4.47 14.27 8.78
C GLY A 105 -5.02 13.59 10.05
N VAL A 106 -5.86 12.56 9.92
CA VAL A 106 -6.26 11.72 11.06
C VAL A 106 -5.40 10.47 11.07
N ALA A 107 -4.51 10.37 12.06
CA ALA A 107 -3.52 9.30 12.14
C ALA A 107 -4.03 7.98 12.70
N GLY A 108 -3.45 6.89 12.21
CA GLY A 108 -3.69 5.53 12.69
C GLY A 108 -4.19 4.59 11.61
N ILE A 109 -4.28 3.31 11.95
CA ILE A 109 -4.72 2.26 11.04
C ILE A 109 -6.25 2.32 10.90
N PRO A 110 -6.78 2.61 9.70
CA PRO A 110 -8.22 2.82 9.52
C PRO A 110 -9.04 1.53 9.65
N ASP A 111 -8.48 0.40 9.21
CA ASP A 111 -9.18 -0.88 9.18
C ASP A 111 -8.21 -2.05 9.13
N ASP A 112 -8.63 -3.19 9.69
CA ASP A 112 -7.97 -4.49 9.58
C ASP A 112 -8.94 -5.49 8.92
N PRO A 113 -8.76 -5.76 7.62
CA PRO A 113 -9.60 -6.70 6.88
C PRO A 113 -9.60 -8.13 7.44
N SER A 114 -8.59 -8.50 8.23
CA SER A 114 -8.52 -9.82 8.84
C SER A 114 -9.40 -9.95 10.09
N GLY A 115 -9.80 -8.83 10.70
CA GLY A 115 -10.58 -8.76 11.93
C GLY A 115 -9.83 -9.31 13.15
N ARG A 116 -8.50 -9.25 13.15
CA ARG A 116 -7.62 -9.80 14.19
C ARG A 116 -6.88 -8.74 14.98
N ALA A 117 -7.02 -7.47 14.63
CA ALA A 117 -6.51 -6.37 15.42
C ALA A 117 -7.10 -6.39 16.85
N GLY A 118 -6.24 -6.13 17.82
CA GLY A 118 -6.57 -5.87 19.21
C GLY A 118 -6.98 -4.40 19.42
N ILE A 119 -6.99 -4.01 20.69
CA ILE A 119 -7.28 -2.65 21.13
C ILE A 119 -6.42 -2.28 22.34
N GLY A 120 -6.20 -0.99 22.55
CA GLY A 120 -5.62 -0.48 23.78
C GLY A 120 -4.09 -0.52 23.83
N GLY A 121 -3.43 -0.72 22.69
CA GLY A 121 -1.99 -0.55 22.56
C GLY A 121 -1.55 0.86 22.96
N SER A 122 -0.36 0.97 23.56
CA SER A 122 0.22 2.27 23.93
C SER A 122 0.84 3.03 22.74
N GLY A 123 0.99 2.35 21.60
CA GLY A 123 1.67 2.82 20.41
C GLY A 123 3.15 2.43 20.40
N VAL A 124 3.64 1.98 19.24
CA VAL A 124 5.08 1.73 19.06
C VAL A 124 5.78 3.07 18.92
N ALA A 125 6.80 3.29 19.74
CA ALA A 125 7.47 4.58 19.90
C ALA A 125 8.32 4.97 18.68
N ALA A 126 7.68 5.25 17.55
CA ALA A 126 8.23 6.14 16.54
C ALA A 126 7.61 7.52 16.80
N SER A 127 8.22 8.28 17.71
CA SER A 127 7.95 9.72 17.77
C SER A 127 8.36 10.32 16.42
N ALA A 128 7.34 10.68 15.64
CA ALA A 128 7.34 11.39 14.37
C ALA A 128 7.42 10.56 13.06
N PRO A 129 6.68 11.00 12.01
CA PRO A 129 7.11 10.74 10.65
C PRO A 129 8.55 11.25 10.56
N ASN A 130 9.48 10.35 10.19
CA ASN A 130 10.85 10.69 9.74
C ASN A 130 11.33 12.08 10.22
N ASP A 131 11.75 12.20 11.49
CA ASP A 131 12.18 13.46 12.16
C ASP A 131 13.13 14.35 11.35
N ALA A 132 13.80 13.79 10.34
CA ALA A 132 14.68 14.51 9.42
C ALA A 132 13.95 15.11 8.20
N GLU A 133 12.89 14.50 7.66
CA GLU A 133 12.22 14.90 6.40
C GLU A 133 10.74 14.45 6.33
N PRO A 134 9.80 15.13 7.02
CA PRO A 134 8.37 14.79 6.97
C PRO A 134 7.82 14.82 5.53
N ASN A 135 6.94 13.87 5.19
CA ASN A 135 6.33 13.69 3.85
C ASN A 135 7.28 13.19 2.75
N VAL A 136 8.33 12.44 3.12
CA VAL A 136 9.19 11.73 2.17
C VAL A 136 8.88 10.24 2.17
N VAL A 137 8.58 9.71 0.98
CA VAL A 137 8.37 8.27 0.75
C VAL A 137 9.68 7.52 1.00
N HIS A 138 9.63 6.46 1.80
CA HIS A 138 10.75 5.56 2.02
C HIS A 138 10.31 4.09 2.10
N VAL A 139 11.25 3.15 2.03
CA VAL A 139 10.94 1.72 2.21
C VAL A 139 10.32 1.52 3.60
N HIS A 140 9.18 0.84 3.66
CA HIS A 140 8.50 0.56 4.92
C HIS A 140 9.29 -0.48 5.72
N ARG A 141 9.36 -0.30 7.04
CA ARG A 141 10.19 -1.10 7.94
C ARG A 141 9.53 -2.42 8.38
N GLY A 142 8.41 -2.79 7.78
CA GLY A 142 7.51 -3.85 8.27
C GLY A 142 6.62 -3.39 9.44
N GLN A 143 5.78 -4.31 9.91
CA GLN A 143 5.03 -4.20 11.17
C GLN A 143 5.71 -5.03 12.25
N LEU A 144 5.72 -4.52 13.48
CA LEU A 144 6.24 -5.21 14.66
C LEU A 144 5.16 -6.11 15.25
N GLY A 145 4.04 -5.52 15.64
CA GLY A 145 2.98 -6.15 16.41
C GLY A 145 3.41 -6.59 17.81
N ASP A 146 2.45 -6.98 18.63
CA ASP A 146 2.68 -7.72 19.88
C ASP A 146 1.80 -8.97 19.95
N THR A 147 1.54 -9.49 21.15
CA THR A 147 0.66 -10.66 21.35
C THR A 147 -0.46 -10.39 22.37
N ASP A 148 -0.64 -9.15 22.79
CA ASP A 148 -1.66 -8.72 23.76
C ASP A 148 -2.81 -8.03 23.03
N ALA A 149 -3.96 -8.72 22.94
CA ALA A 149 -5.11 -8.19 22.21
C ALA A 149 -5.83 -7.02 22.92
N GLY A 150 -5.50 -6.72 24.17
CA GLY A 150 -6.20 -5.71 24.98
C GLY A 150 -5.31 -4.65 25.62
N SER A 151 -3.99 -4.71 25.39
CA SER A 151 -3.00 -3.77 25.92
C SER A 151 -1.72 -3.86 25.09
N GLY A 152 -0.55 -3.82 25.71
CA GLY A 152 0.72 -3.88 25.01
C GLY A 152 1.07 -2.56 24.32
N PHE A 153 1.92 -2.65 23.31
CA PHE A 153 2.43 -1.50 22.58
C PHE A 153 1.81 -1.36 21.19
N SER A 154 1.08 -2.34 20.69
CA SER A 154 0.52 -2.35 19.34
C SER A 154 -0.86 -3.00 19.33
N ASP A 155 -1.78 -2.48 18.53
CA ASP A 155 -3.06 -3.16 18.27
C ASP A 155 -2.91 -4.29 17.23
N LEU A 156 -1.79 -4.37 16.53
CA LEU A 156 -1.47 -5.46 15.62
C LEU A 156 -0.90 -6.69 16.35
N ASP A 157 -1.43 -7.88 16.05
CA ASP A 157 -0.84 -9.17 16.43
C ASP A 157 0.36 -9.56 15.53
N SER A 158 1.54 -9.67 16.14
CA SER A 158 2.81 -10.07 15.49
C SER A 158 2.78 -11.45 14.81
N ARG A 159 1.82 -12.31 15.15
CA ARG A 159 1.67 -13.65 14.57
C ARG A 159 0.85 -13.65 13.28
N SER A 160 0.08 -12.59 13.02
CA SER A 160 -0.78 -12.48 11.83
C SER A 160 -0.47 -11.28 10.93
N HIS A 161 -0.01 -10.16 11.50
CA HIS A 161 0.19 -8.91 10.75
C HIS A 161 1.64 -8.65 10.37
N ARG A 162 2.58 -9.50 10.82
CA ARG A 162 4.00 -9.33 10.51
C ARG A 162 4.32 -9.77 9.09
N TRP A 163 5.08 -8.93 8.38
CA TRP A 163 5.59 -9.20 7.04
C TRP A 163 6.98 -8.59 6.86
N LEU A 164 7.71 -9.09 5.86
CA LEU A 164 9.00 -8.56 5.43
C LEU A 164 8.94 -8.30 3.93
N ASN A 165 9.74 -7.33 3.48
CA ASN A 165 9.91 -7.10 2.06
C ASN A 165 10.59 -8.29 1.39
N PRO A 166 10.20 -8.65 0.15
CA PRO A 166 9.13 -8.04 -0.68
C PRO A 166 7.71 -8.51 -0.29
N VAL A 167 6.71 -7.67 -0.57
CA VAL A 167 5.30 -7.90 -0.16
C VAL A 167 4.35 -8.25 -1.31
N ALA A 168 4.75 -8.01 -2.57
CA ALA A 168 3.93 -8.37 -3.73
C ALA A 168 4.78 -8.94 -4.87
N ARG A 169 4.13 -9.76 -5.70
CA ARG A 169 4.70 -10.25 -6.97
C ARG A 169 3.78 -9.84 -8.11
N VAL A 170 4.36 -9.19 -9.12
CA VAL A 170 3.66 -8.75 -10.32
C VAL A 170 4.16 -9.55 -11.51
N THR A 171 3.23 -10.07 -12.31
CA THR A 171 3.53 -10.72 -13.58
C THR A 171 3.05 -9.83 -14.72
N VAL A 172 3.98 -9.38 -15.56
CA VAL A 172 3.69 -8.60 -16.75
C VAL A 172 3.86 -9.48 -17.98
N VAL A 173 2.87 -9.49 -18.87
CA VAL A 173 2.93 -10.22 -20.15
C VAL A 173 2.93 -9.21 -21.28
N VAL A 174 4.05 -9.10 -21.99
CA VAL A 174 4.18 -8.31 -23.22
C VAL A 174 3.89 -9.22 -24.41
N LYS A 175 3.02 -8.77 -25.32
CA LYS A 175 2.54 -9.54 -26.48
C LYS A 175 2.88 -8.84 -27.78
#